data_AF-A0A968S278-F1
#
_entry.id   AF-A0A968S278-F1
#
_cell.length_a   1.000
_cell.length_b   1.000
_cell.length_c   1.000
_cell.angle_alpha   90.00
_cell.angle_beta   90.00
_cell.angle_gamma   90.00
#
_symmetry.space_group_name_H-M   'P 1'
#
loop_
_entity.id
_entity.type
_entity.pdbx_description
1 polymer ?
#
loop_
_entity_poly.entity_id
_entity_poly.type
_entity_poly.pdbx_seq_one_letter_code
_entity_poly.pdbx_strand_id
1 'polypeptide(L)'
;MIRHTKEEKTRVVSRIAELREATGMTQQQLAVLVGVTTNTIQNWEKGKSGVEQIEKFLKLCVVLDCNLADLVEFSDLNTTRGKGFSLDELRELRKKWISQ
;
A
#
# COMPACT_ATOMS: atom_id res chain seq x y z
N MET A 1 -29.82 6.12 -24.36
CA MET A 1 -28.51 6.12 -25.04
C MET A 1 -27.50 6.82 -24.15
N ILE A 2 -26.83 6.10 -23.25
CA ILE A 2 -25.69 6.65 -22.52
C ILE A 2 -24.54 6.67 -23.53
N ARG A 3 -24.16 7.86 -23.98
CA ARG A 3 -23.01 8.05 -24.85
C ARG A 3 -21.79 7.60 -24.05
N HIS A 4 -21.13 6.53 -24.48
CA HIS A 4 -19.81 6.18 -23.97
C HIS A 4 -18.86 7.31 -24.35
N THR A 5 -18.66 8.25 -23.43
CA THR A 5 -17.59 9.23 -23.52
C THR A 5 -16.28 8.45 -23.48
N LYS A 6 -15.45 8.65 -24.50
CA LYS A 6 -14.10 8.12 -24.66
C LYS A 6 -13.37 8.28 -23.32
N GLU A 7 -13.11 7.17 -22.62
CA GLU A 7 -12.41 7.19 -21.33
C GLU A 7 -11.03 7.80 -21.53
N GLU A 8 -10.83 8.99 -20.97
CA GLU A 8 -9.51 9.57 -20.81
C GLU A 8 -8.78 8.71 -19.77
N LYS A 9 -8.05 7.70 -20.26
CA LYS A 9 -7.41 6.68 -19.44
C LYS A 9 -6.36 7.35 -18.55
N THR A 10 -6.78 7.74 -17.36
CA THR A 10 -5.89 8.36 -16.37
C THR A 10 -4.83 7.33 -16.01
N ARG A 11 -3.56 7.64 -16.30
CA ARG A 11 -2.45 6.74 -15.99
C ARG A 11 -2.06 6.93 -14.54
N VAL A 12 -2.26 5.91 -13.72
CA VAL A 12 -1.78 5.92 -12.34
C VAL A 12 -0.26 5.73 -12.32
N VAL A 13 0.44 6.64 -11.64
CA VAL A 13 1.89 6.60 -11.45
C VAL A 13 2.19 6.26 -10.00
N SER A 14 3.12 5.33 -9.77
CA SER A 14 3.56 4.98 -8.42
C SER A 14 4.39 6.09 -7.79
N ARG A 15 4.07 6.44 -6.54
CA ARG A 15 4.88 7.34 -5.70
C ARG A 15 5.61 6.62 -4.57
N ILE A 16 5.58 5.28 -4.57
CA ILE A 16 6.09 4.47 -3.46
C ILE A 16 7.60 4.67 -3.28
N ALA A 17 8.37 4.75 -4.37
CA ALA A 17 9.82 4.96 -4.31
C ALA A 17 10.17 6.31 -3.69
N GLU A 18 9.52 7.38 -4.15
CA GLU A 18 9.67 8.75 -3.62
C GLU A 18 9.40 8.79 -2.11
N LEU A 19 8.29 8.20 -1.67
CA LEU A 19 7.91 8.17 -0.26
C LEU A 19 8.83 7.31 0.59
N ARG A 20 9.33 6.19 0.05
CA ARG A 20 10.31 5.33 0.72
C ARG A 20 11.66 6.03 0.89
N GLU A 21 12.13 6.72 -0.15
CA GLU A 21 13.41 7.42 -0.14
C GLU A 21 13.39 8.62 0.81
N ALA A 22 12.25 9.34 0.87
CA ALA A 22 12.03 10.41 1.83
C ALA A 22 12.12 9.95 3.30
N THR A 23 11.97 8.65 3.58
CA THR A 23 12.14 8.08 4.93
C THR A 23 13.49 7.39 5.14
N GLY A 24 14.40 7.42 4.16
CA GLY A 24 15.71 6.77 4.24
C GLY A 24 15.68 5.24 4.17
N MET A 25 14.54 4.63 3.82
CA MET A 25 14.39 3.17 3.83
C MET A 25 14.89 2.52 2.53
N THR A 26 15.50 1.36 2.66
CA THR A 26 15.75 0.45 1.52
C THR A 26 14.47 -0.28 1.10
N GLN A 27 14.42 -0.80 -0.13
CA GLN A 27 13.29 -1.62 -0.59
C GLN A 27 13.08 -2.87 0.29
N GLN A 28 14.17 -3.49 0.76
CA GLN A 28 14.11 -4.66 1.63
C GLN A 28 13.50 -4.31 3.00
N GLN A 29 13.92 -3.18 3.58
CA GLN A 29 13.33 -2.68 4.82
C GLN A 29 11.82 -2.46 4.67
N LEU A 30 11.40 -1.72 3.64
CA LEU A 30 9.97 -1.49 3.40
C LEU A 30 9.20 -2.81 3.21
N ALA A 31 9.79 -3.78 2.48
CA ALA A 31 9.17 -5.08 2.26
C ALA A 31 8.94 -5.86 3.57
N VAL A 32 9.93 -5.87 4.45
CA VAL A 32 9.84 -6.50 5.78
C VAL A 32 8.71 -5.89 6.60
N LEU A 33 8.61 -4.56 6.64
CA LEU A 33 7.55 -3.86 7.36
C LEU A 33 6.17 -4.19 6.76
N VAL A 34 6.01 -4.08 5.45
CA VAL A 34 4.71 -4.32 4.82
C VAL A 34 4.30 -5.80 4.81
N GLY A 35 5.23 -6.73 5.10
CA GLY A 35 4.96 -8.17 5.08
C GLY A 35 4.93 -8.77 3.67
N VAL A 36 5.67 -8.18 2.74
CA VAL A 36 5.75 -8.63 1.33
C VAL A 36 7.18 -8.91 0.92
N THR A 37 7.39 -9.40 -0.31
CA THR A 37 8.75 -9.60 -0.83
C THR A 37 9.36 -8.29 -1.34
N THR A 38 10.68 -8.17 -1.35
CA THR A 38 11.37 -7.03 -1.96
C THR A 38 10.98 -6.85 -3.44
N ASN A 39 10.78 -7.95 -4.17
CA ASN A 39 10.31 -7.93 -5.55
C ASN A 39 8.89 -7.35 -5.67
N THR A 40 8.02 -7.61 -4.70
CA THR A 40 6.68 -7.01 -4.63
C THR A 40 6.78 -5.48 -4.52
N ILE A 41 7.62 -4.96 -3.61
CA ILE A 41 7.88 -3.52 -3.51
C ILE A 41 8.43 -2.97 -4.82
N GLN A 42 9.44 -3.62 -5.43
CA GLN A 42 10.01 -3.18 -6.70
C GLN A 42 8.96 -3.11 -7.83
N ASN A 43 8.04 -4.07 -7.89
CA ASN A 43 6.95 -4.06 -8.86
C ASN A 43 5.98 -2.91 -8.60
N TRP A 44 5.62 -2.66 -7.33
CA TRP A 44 4.76 -1.55 -6.96
C TRP A 44 5.41 -0.20 -7.29
N GLU A 45 6.70 -0.02 -7.04
CA GLU A 45 7.46 1.18 -7.42
C GLU A 45 7.53 1.41 -8.93
N LYS A 46 7.61 0.33 -9.72
CA LYS A 46 7.57 0.40 -11.19
C LYS A 46 6.16 0.58 -11.77
N GLY A 47 5.14 0.71 -10.92
CA GLY A 47 3.75 0.84 -11.36
C GLY A 47 3.16 -0.45 -11.93
N LYS A 48 3.72 -1.61 -11.62
CA LYS A 48 3.24 -2.92 -12.09
C LYS A 48 2.34 -3.57 -11.05
N SER A 49 1.26 -4.23 -11.52
CA SER A 49 0.34 -5.14 -10.82
C SER A 49 -0.34 -4.64 -9.53
N GLY A 50 0.35 -3.96 -8.61
CA GLY A 50 -0.22 -3.47 -7.35
C GLY A 50 -0.88 -2.10 -7.45
N VAL A 51 -0.41 -1.22 -8.34
CA VAL A 51 -0.91 0.16 -8.43
C VAL A 51 -2.34 0.24 -8.96
N GLU A 52 -2.72 -0.66 -9.87
CA GLU A 52 -4.10 -0.78 -10.35
C GLU A 52 -5.07 -1.20 -9.23
N GLN A 53 -4.61 -2.03 -8.29
CA GLN A 53 -5.43 -2.44 -7.14
C GLN A 53 -5.67 -1.25 -6.20
N ILE A 54 -4.64 -0.43 -5.96
CA ILE A 54 -4.76 0.79 -5.16
C ILE A 54 -5.78 1.74 -5.79
N GLU A 55 -5.75 1.94 -7.11
CA GLU A 55 -6.73 2.77 -7.82
C GLU A 55 -8.18 2.30 -7.57
N LYS A 56 -8.42 0.98 -7.63
CA LYS A 56 -9.74 0.41 -7.36
C LYS A 56 -10.20 0.67 -5.93
N PHE A 57 -9.31 0.53 -4.95
CA PHE A 57 -9.65 0.81 -3.56
C PHE A 57 -9.90 2.31 -3.31
N LEU A 58 -9.15 3.19 -3.96
CA LEU A 58 -9.43 4.64 -3.89
C LEU A 58 -10.79 4.98 -4.50
N LYS A 59 -11.16 4.36 -5.63
CA LYS A 59 -12.51 4.50 -6.20
C LYS A 59 -13.58 4.00 -5.22
N LEU A 60 -13.33 2.89 -4.53
CA LEU A 60 -14.25 2.37 -3.51
C LEU A 60 -14.43 3.37 -2.35
N CYS A 61 -13.34 3.96 -1.85
CA CYS A 61 -13.36 5.00 -0.82
C CYS A 61 -14.22 6.20 -1.23
N VAL A 62 -14.09 6.66 -2.47
CA VAL A 62 -14.90 7.78 -3.01
C VAL A 62 -16.39 7.42 -3.09
N VAL A 63 -16.71 6.20 -3.52
CA VAL A 63 -18.11 5.75 -3.64
C VAL A 63 -18.78 5.57 -2.27
N LEU A 64 -18.02 5.14 -1.27
CA LEU A 64 -18.51 4.86 0.08
C LEU A 64 -18.36 6.02 1.06
N ASP A 65 -17.79 7.15 0.62
CA ASP A 65 -17.47 8.32 1.46
C ASP A 65 -16.69 7.95 2.73
N CYS A 66 -15.62 7.17 2.56
CA CYS A 66 -14.77 6.70 3.65
C CYS A 66 -13.28 6.74 3.29
N ASN A 67 -12.41 6.52 4.29
CA ASN A 67 -10.99 6.34 4.09
C ASN A 67 -10.64 4.86 3.91
N LEU A 68 -9.46 4.58 3.34
CA LEU A 68 -9.00 3.21 3.11
C LEU A 68 -8.95 2.36 4.39
N ALA A 69 -8.64 2.98 5.54
CA ALA A 69 -8.61 2.31 6.84
C ALA A 69 -9.99 1.86 7.31
N ASP A 70 -11.06 2.53 6.86
CA ASP A 70 -12.44 2.23 7.25
C ASP A 70 -12.98 0.99 6.52
N LEU A 71 -12.26 0.48 5.50
CA LEU A 71 -12.66 -0.70 4.73
C LEU A 71 -12.37 -2.03 5.44
N VAL A 72 -11.60 -2.03 6.53
CA VAL A 72 -11.14 -3.26 7.19
C VAL A 72 -11.28 -3.17 8.70
N GLU A 73 -11.76 -4.25 9.32
CA GLU A 73 -11.71 -4.45 10.76
C GLU A 73 -10.80 -5.63 11.07
N PHE A 74 -9.88 -5.44 12.00
CA PHE A 74 -9.03 -6.52 12.50
C PHE A 74 -9.78 -7.18 13.65
N SER A 75 -10.46 -8.30 13.37
CA SER A 75 -10.97 -9.17 14.43
C SER A 75 -9.85 -10.11 14.86
N ASP A 76 -9.65 -10.23 16.18
CA ASP A 76 -8.65 -11.11 16.79
C ASP A 76 -9.02 -12.59 16.58
N LEU A 77 -8.84 -13.08 15.35
CA LEU A 77 -8.83 -14.50 15.08
C LEU A 77 -7.46 -15.04 15.47
N ASN A 78 -7.39 -15.53 16.70
CA ASN A 78 -6.30 -16.37 17.17
C ASN A 78 -5.90 -17.41 16.11
N THR A 79 -4.62 -17.40 15.74
CA THR A 79 -3.87 -18.52 15.14
C THR A 79 -4.08 -18.83 13.64
N THR A 80 -3.23 -18.26 12.78
CA THR A 80 -2.12 -18.99 12.08
C THR A 80 -1.44 -18.12 11.00
N ARG A 81 -0.14 -17.85 11.21
CA ARG A 81 0.88 -17.44 10.19
C ARG A 81 0.44 -16.41 9.12
N GLY A 82 0.07 -15.20 9.52
CA GLY A 82 0.28 -14.03 8.66
C GLY A 82 1.73 -13.57 8.80
N LYS A 83 2.52 -13.56 7.72
CA LYS A 83 3.87 -12.95 7.72
C LYS A 83 3.70 -11.42 7.77
N GLY A 84 3.51 -10.84 8.95
CA GLY A 84 3.39 -9.38 9.08
C GLY A 84 3.47 -8.92 10.52
N PHE A 85 3.98 -7.71 10.71
CA PHE A 85 3.95 -7.01 11.99
C PHE A 85 2.59 -6.33 12.17
N SER A 86 2.10 -6.25 13.40
CA SER A 86 0.96 -5.41 13.76
C SER A 86 1.23 -3.92 13.45
N LEU A 87 0.18 -3.12 13.31
CA LEU A 87 0.31 -1.68 13.02
C LEU A 87 1.16 -0.94 14.07
N ASP A 88 1.07 -1.33 15.34
CA ASP A 88 1.87 -0.73 16.40
C ASP A 88 3.34 -1.18 16.35
N GLU A 89 3.61 -2.46 16.08
CA GLU A 89 4.96 -2.93 15.83
C GLU A 89 5.59 -2.23 14.61
N LEU A 90 4.82 -1.94 13.56
CA LEU A 90 5.29 -1.16 12.41
C LEU A 90 5.68 0.26 12.78
N ARG A 91 4.90 0.92 13.64
CA ARG A 91 5.21 2.26 14.13
C ARG A 91 6.52 2.28 14.90
N GLU A 92 6.75 1.29 15.77
CA GLU A 92 7.98 1.18 16.55
C GLU A 92 9.20 0.82 15.69
N LEU A 93 9.07 -0.14 14.79
CA LEU A 93 10.14 -0.49 13.86
C LEU A 93 10.50 0.67 12.92
N ARG A 94 9.50 1.43 12.47
CA ARG A 94 9.71 2.65 11.69
C ARG A 94 10.53 3.68 12.47
N LYS A 95 10.21 3.94 13.74
CA LYS A 95 10.99 4.86 14.59
C LYS A 95 12.45 4.41 14.69
N LYS A 96 12.68 3.11 14.90
CA LYS A 96 14.03 2.53 15.02
C LYS A 96 14.87 2.73 13.75
N TRP A 97 14.29 2.56 12.57
CA TRP A 97 15.02 2.60 11.30
C TRP A 97 15.21 3.99 10.72
N ILE A 98 14.35 4.95 11.06
CA ILE A 98 14.51 6.35 10.65
C ILE A 98 15.55 7.08 11.52
N SER A 99 15.81 6.58 12.72
CA SER A 99 16.68 7.25 13.72
C SER A 99 18.15 6.78 13.70
N GLN A 100 18.58 6.06 12.66
CA GLN A 100 19.97 5.64 12.42
C GLN A 100 20.56 6.43 11.26
#